data_AF-A0A132A4R7-F1
#
_entry.id   AF-A0A132A4R7-F1
#
_cell.length_a   1.000
_cell.length_b   1.000
_cell.length_c   1.000
_cell.angle_alpha   90.00
_cell.angle_beta   90.00
_cell.angle_gamma   90.00
#
_symmetry.space_group_name_H-M   'P 1'
#
loop_
_entity.id
_entity.type
_entity.pdbx_description
1 polymer ?
#
loop_
_entity_poly.entity_id
_entity_poly.type
_entity_poly.pdbx_seq_one_letter_code
_entity_poly.pdbx_strand_id
1 'polypeptide(L)'
;MYTICRDNGDCFDFKSEENLKKWRGFLIPALQQIQKLTHPTLVAKQDGLQYVESLILKLLAAIIMANGSIGSSGTSIMTIHSISDVEDRIRRLIPDPLRTSSIQKAKEILSALRNSKKIKANNLFHGNDRSPLKTPVDKFHQLLQKDVLGYKIDVQVSQYLLAVLEYIATDILQLAGHYVRNMIHTEITSQDIRVAMCADKFLMEIFYKDEEENDGPPLSANCYFHQSFFDSDFNDGEYGNVGNQSITYSEAVHEFLQEERHFIRELNLIIKVFRDPLTTVLSEDDLQKIFVNIDDIYEFSTKFLGLLEDTVEVTDEDDCPAIGSCFIEIAEDEEMDVFHKYAQNVMNFSFRDHLYYILSQQSLSNQIGEIYLDKYNVEMLSALRYILPRLLLLPN
;
A
#
# COMPACT_ATOMS: atom_id res chain seq x y z
N MET A 1 -21.83 3.05 -1.94
CA MET A 1 -21.42 2.60 -3.29
C MET A 1 -21.23 1.07 -3.36
N TYR A 2 -22.26 0.27 -3.04
CA TYR A 2 -22.20 -1.22 -3.06
C TYR A 2 -23.48 -1.86 -3.62
N THR A 3 -24.37 -1.04 -4.17
CA THR A 3 -25.76 -1.36 -4.43
C THR A 3 -26.02 -1.36 -5.94
N ILE A 4 -26.19 -2.53 -6.54
CA ILE A 4 -26.48 -2.71 -7.97
C ILE A 4 -28.00 -2.70 -8.15
N CYS A 5 -28.56 -1.61 -8.67
CA CYS A 5 -29.99 -1.53 -8.93
C CYS A 5 -30.36 -2.13 -10.29
N ARG A 6 -31.36 -3.02 -10.30
CA ARG A 6 -31.91 -3.68 -11.49
C ARG A 6 -33.08 -2.85 -12.05
N ASP A 7 -33.41 -3.08 -13.32
CA ASP A 7 -34.50 -2.39 -14.04
C ASP A 7 -35.88 -2.53 -13.38
N ASN A 8 -36.09 -3.52 -12.50
CA ASN A 8 -37.34 -3.73 -11.76
C ASN A 8 -37.43 -2.94 -10.44
N GLY A 9 -36.42 -2.15 -10.07
CA GLY A 9 -36.33 -1.44 -8.80
C GLY A 9 -35.69 -2.23 -7.65
N ASP A 10 -35.33 -3.50 -7.89
CA ASP A 10 -34.60 -4.33 -6.93
C ASP A 10 -33.11 -3.98 -6.92
N CYS A 11 -32.59 -3.59 -5.76
CA CYS A 11 -31.19 -3.23 -5.59
C CYS A 11 -30.41 -4.33 -4.85
N PHE A 12 -29.40 -4.90 -5.50
CA PHE A 12 -28.51 -5.91 -4.94
C PHE A 12 -27.36 -5.25 -4.18
N ASP A 13 -27.36 -5.40 -2.86
CA ASP A 13 -26.27 -4.94 -2.01
C ASP A 13 -25.43 -6.11 -1.51
N PHE A 14 -24.12 -6.08 -1.81
CA PHE A 14 -23.14 -7.04 -1.29
C PHE A 14 -23.02 -7.01 0.24
N LYS A 15 -23.45 -5.92 0.90
CA LYS A 15 -23.45 -5.77 2.37
C LYS A 15 -24.76 -6.16 3.05
N SER A 16 -25.82 -6.51 2.31
CA SER A 16 -27.06 -6.99 2.94
C SER A 16 -26.83 -8.32 3.67
N GLU A 17 -27.48 -8.51 4.81
CA GLU A 17 -27.32 -9.73 5.64
C GLU A 17 -27.59 -11.03 4.88
N GLU A 18 -28.49 -10.99 3.90
CA GLU A 18 -28.82 -12.14 3.06
C GLU A 18 -27.69 -12.48 2.06
N ASN A 19 -27.07 -11.46 1.46
CA ASN A 19 -26.02 -11.62 0.47
C ASN A 19 -24.65 -11.87 1.09
N LEU A 20 -24.40 -11.32 2.30
CA LEU A 20 -23.22 -11.61 3.09
C LEU A 20 -23.04 -13.11 3.33
N LYS A 21 -24.11 -13.87 3.54
CA LYS A 21 -24.04 -15.34 3.72
C LYS A 21 -23.54 -16.09 2.47
N LYS A 22 -23.71 -15.51 1.28
CA LYS A 22 -23.33 -16.14 0.00
C LYS A 22 -21.94 -15.70 -0.47
N TRP A 23 -21.60 -14.43 -0.27
CA TRP A 23 -20.38 -13.81 -0.80
C TRP A 23 -19.24 -13.71 0.21
N ARG A 24 -19.52 -13.60 1.51
CA ARG A 24 -18.48 -13.51 2.54
C ARG A 24 -17.73 -14.85 2.63
N GLY A 25 -16.41 -14.78 2.50
CA GLY A 25 -15.53 -15.95 2.51
C GLY A 25 -15.55 -16.76 1.22
N PHE A 26 -16.26 -16.32 0.17
CA PHE A 26 -16.28 -17.04 -1.10
C PHE A 26 -14.93 -16.97 -1.83
N LEU A 27 -14.27 -15.80 -1.80
CA LEU A 27 -12.99 -15.57 -2.47
C LEU A 27 -11.80 -15.91 -1.57
N ILE A 28 -11.98 -15.94 -0.24
CA ILE A 28 -10.89 -16.17 0.72
C ILE A 28 -10.01 -17.39 0.40
N PRO A 29 -10.54 -18.60 0.08
CA PRO A 29 -9.70 -19.75 -0.25
C PRO A 29 -8.83 -19.52 -1.49
N ALA A 30 -9.35 -18.82 -2.50
CA ALA A 30 -8.60 -18.45 -3.70
C ALA A 30 -7.54 -17.39 -3.40
N LEU A 31 -7.89 -16.38 -2.60
CA LEU A 31 -6.96 -15.33 -2.15
C LEU A 31 -5.79 -15.90 -1.34
N GLN A 32 -6.05 -16.88 -0.46
CA GLN A 32 -4.99 -17.60 0.26
C GLN A 32 -4.03 -18.34 -0.67
N GLN A 33 -4.56 -18.96 -1.73
CA GLN A 33 -3.71 -19.60 -2.72
C GLN A 33 -2.88 -18.55 -3.47
N ILE A 34 -3.52 -17.47 -3.95
CA ILE A 34 -2.84 -16.37 -4.65
C ILE A 34 -1.70 -15.80 -3.80
N GLN A 35 -1.96 -15.52 -2.52
CA GLN A 35 -0.94 -15.03 -1.59
C GLN A 35 0.25 -15.99 -1.44
N LYS A 36 -0.01 -17.30 -1.31
CA LYS A 36 1.08 -18.30 -1.24
C LYS A 36 1.90 -18.38 -2.52
N LEU A 37 1.30 -18.09 -3.67
CA LEU A 37 2.02 -18.07 -4.95
C LEU A 37 2.86 -16.81 -5.12
N THR A 38 2.39 -15.65 -4.65
CA THR A 38 3.12 -14.39 -4.76
C THR A 38 4.21 -14.25 -3.69
N HIS A 39 3.91 -14.65 -2.45
CA HIS A 39 4.80 -14.51 -1.30
C HIS A 39 4.76 -15.76 -0.42
N PRO A 40 5.52 -16.83 -0.75
CA PRO A 40 5.47 -18.12 -0.05
C PRO A 40 5.90 -18.08 1.42
N THR A 41 6.70 -17.07 1.79
CA THR A 41 7.26 -16.89 3.14
C THR A 41 6.38 -16.08 4.07
N LEU A 42 5.34 -15.41 3.53
CA LEU A 42 4.43 -14.57 4.31
C LEU A 42 3.12 -15.33 4.59
N VAL A 43 2.39 -14.88 5.61
CA VAL A 43 1.06 -15.40 5.93
C VAL A 43 0.04 -14.27 5.91
N ALA A 44 -0.94 -14.31 5.01
CA ALA A 44 -2.05 -13.35 5.08
C ALA A 44 -3.02 -13.71 6.19
N LYS A 45 -3.24 -12.77 7.11
CA LYS A 45 -4.24 -12.87 8.17
C LYS A 45 -5.66 -12.83 7.59
N GLN A 46 -6.59 -13.36 8.37
CA GLN A 46 -7.99 -13.50 7.95
C GLN A 46 -8.69 -12.14 7.73
N ASP A 47 -8.33 -11.12 8.50
CA ASP A 47 -8.83 -9.75 8.34
C ASP A 47 -8.32 -9.13 7.02
N GLY A 48 -7.05 -9.32 6.68
CA GLY A 48 -6.46 -8.87 5.42
C GLY A 48 -7.13 -9.52 4.21
N LEU A 49 -7.36 -10.82 4.26
CA LEU A 49 -8.06 -11.55 3.19
C LEU A 49 -9.52 -11.11 3.04
N GLN A 50 -10.22 -10.86 4.15
CA GLN A 50 -11.58 -10.29 4.13
C GLN A 50 -11.60 -8.89 3.53
N TYR A 51 -10.57 -8.08 3.82
CA TYR A 51 -10.43 -6.75 3.26
C TYR A 51 -10.23 -6.81 1.74
N VAL A 52 -9.32 -7.65 1.25
CA VAL A 52 -9.14 -7.86 -0.20
C VAL A 52 -10.43 -8.36 -0.85
N GLU A 53 -11.12 -9.33 -0.26
CA GLU A 53 -12.42 -9.80 -0.76
C GLU A 53 -13.42 -8.64 -0.92
N SER A 54 -13.50 -7.74 0.07
CA SER A 54 -14.40 -6.59 0.01
C SER A 54 -14.08 -5.63 -1.14
N LEU A 55 -12.79 -5.40 -1.43
CA LEU A 55 -12.33 -4.58 -2.55
C LEU A 55 -12.66 -5.24 -3.88
N ILE A 56 -12.41 -6.54 -4.03
CA ILE A 56 -12.72 -7.27 -5.26
C ILE A 56 -14.23 -7.28 -5.54
N LEU A 57 -15.07 -7.39 -4.51
CA LEU A 57 -16.52 -7.25 -4.66
C LEU A 57 -16.95 -5.82 -5.01
N LYS A 58 -16.29 -4.79 -4.45
CA LYS A 58 -16.49 -3.37 -4.84
C LYS A 58 -16.19 -3.18 -6.32
N LEU A 59 -15.07 -3.72 -6.82
CA LEU A 59 -14.70 -3.65 -8.23
C LEU A 59 -15.67 -4.41 -9.13
N LEU A 60 -16.10 -5.61 -8.72
CA LEU A 60 -17.14 -6.37 -9.42
C LEU A 60 -18.42 -5.54 -9.57
N ALA A 61 -18.87 -4.92 -8.48
CA ALA A 61 -20.04 -4.05 -8.49
C ALA A 61 -19.84 -2.85 -9.44
N ALA A 62 -18.70 -2.18 -9.37
CA ALA A 62 -18.38 -1.06 -10.25
C ALA A 62 -18.41 -1.46 -11.73
N ILE A 63 -17.80 -2.60 -12.09
CA ILE A 63 -17.81 -3.12 -13.47
C ILE A 63 -19.25 -3.43 -13.91
N ILE A 64 -20.09 -3.98 -13.03
CA ILE A 64 -21.51 -4.27 -13.34
C ILE A 64 -22.36 -3.00 -13.46
N MET A 65 -22.03 -1.93 -12.74
CA MET A 65 -22.77 -0.68 -12.77
C MET A 65 -22.29 0.31 -13.83
N ALA A 66 -21.06 0.18 -14.32
CA ALA A 66 -20.52 1.11 -15.32
C ALA A 66 -21.37 1.11 -16.60
N ASN A 67 -21.93 2.28 -16.94
CA ASN A 67 -22.79 2.45 -18.11
C ASN A 67 -22.05 2.10 -19.41
N GLY A 68 -22.75 1.47 -20.37
CA GLY A 68 -22.32 1.27 -21.76
C GLY A 68 -22.40 2.56 -22.59
N SER A 69 -21.88 2.57 -23.83
CA SER A 69 -22.02 3.76 -24.69
C SER A 69 -23.49 3.99 -25.06
N ILE A 70 -23.85 5.27 -25.20
CA ILE A 70 -25.20 5.74 -25.54
C ILE A 70 -25.49 5.37 -27.00
N GLY A 71 -26.34 4.36 -27.21
CA GLY A 71 -27.06 4.21 -28.48
C GLY A 71 -28.10 5.32 -28.61
N SER A 72 -28.38 5.75 -29.85
CA SER A 72 -29.22 6.89 -30.24
C SER A 72 -30.71 6.83 -29.82
N SER A 73 -31.09 5.93 -28.94
CA SER A 73 -32.43 5.82 -28.35
C SER A 73 -32.26 5.87 -26.83
N GLY A 74 -32.62 6.99 -26.22
CA GLY A 74 -32.34 7.36 -24.82
C GLY A 74 -32.96 6.47 -23.74
N THR A 75 -32.53 5.22 -23.66
CA THR A 75 -32.82 4.31 -22.55
C THR A 75 -31.55 3.47 -22.34
N SER A 76 -30.80 3.77 -21.27
CA SER A 76 -29.59 3.01 -20.91
C SER A 76 -29.95 1.55 -20.68
N ILE A 77 -29.57 0.67 -21.61
CA ILE A 77 -29.71 -0.77 -21.41
C ILE A 77 -28.57 -1.23 -20.49
N MET A 78 -28.96 -1.59 -19.27
CA MET A 78 -28.08 -1.86 -18.12
C MET A 78 -27.69 -3.34 -18.04
N THR A 79 -27.01 -3.89 -19.07
CA THR A 79 -26.72 -5.34 -19.09
C THR A 79 -25.38 -5.68 -19.73
N ILE A 80 -24.58 -6.50 -19.04
CA ILE A 80 -23.36 -7.14 -19.56
C ILE A 80 -23.77 -8.46 -20.23
N HIS A 81 -23.62 -8.57 -21.56
CA HIS A 81 -23.93 -9.80 -22.29
C HIS A 81 -22.72 -10.40 -23.01
N SER A 82 -21.71 -9.59 -23.31
CA SER A 82 -20.53 -10.00 -24.06
C SER A 82 -19.22 -9.68 -23.33
N ILE A 83 -18.13 -10.35 -23.74
CA ILE A 83 -16.77 -10.03 -23.27
C ILE A 83 -16.40 -8.59 -23.67
N SER A 84 -16.86 -8.12 -24.84
CA SER A 84 -16.62 -6.75 -25.30
C SER A 84 -17.24 -5.72 -24.35
N ASP A 85 -18.44 -6.01 -23.82
CA ASP A 85 -19.12 -5.11 -22.87
C ASP A 85 -18.31 -5.01 -21.58
N VAL A 86 -17.75 -6.12 -21.10
CA VAL A 86 -16.88 -6.13 -19.92
C VAL A 86 -15.60 -5.36 -20.18
N GLU A 87 -14.96 -5.57 -21.34
CA GLU A 87 -13.74 -4.84 -21.73
C GLU A 87 -13.98 -3.33 -21.80
N ASP A 88 -15.09 -2.88 -22.39
CA ASP A 88 -15.41 -1.46 -22.50
C ASP A 88 -15.62 -0.80 -21.14
N ARG A 89 -16.21 -1.53 -20.18
CA ARG A 89 -16.38 -1.07 -18.81
C ARG A 89 -15.06 -1.04 -18.04
N ILE A 90 -14.22 -2.06 -18.19
CA ILE A 90 -12.86 -2.07 -17.64
C ILE A 90 -12.06 -0.89 -18.18
N ARG A 91 -12.16 -0.61 -19.48
CA ARG A 91 -11.47 0.54 -20.11
C ARG A 91 -11.88 1.88 -19.51
N ARG A 92 -13.07 2.01 -18.93
CA ARG A 92 -13.52 3.26 -18.30
C ARG A 92 -13.14 3.36 -16.83
N LEU A 93 -13.13 2.23 -16.12
CA LEU A 93 -12.96 2.19 -14.67
C LEU A 93 -11.50 2.05 -14.24
N ILE A 94 -10.74 1.20 -14.93
CA ILE A 94 -9.38 0.85 -14.53
C ILE A 94 -8.38 1.75 -15.30
N PRO A 95 -7.46 2.44 -14.62
CA PRO A 95 -6.40 3.23 -15.25
C PRO A 95 -5.27 2.36 -15.82
N ASP A 96 -4.50 2.89 -16.78
CA ASP A 96 -3.27 2.23 -17.24
C ASP A 96 -2.13 2.45 -16.24
N PRO A 97 -1.22 1.47 -16.05
CA PRO A 97 -1.02 0.27 -16.88
C PRO A 97 -1.87 -0.95 -16.46
N LEU A 98 -2.63 -0.86 -15.37
CA LEU A 98 -3.39 -1.97 -14.80
C LEU A 98 -4.52 -2.46 -15.73
N ARG A 99 -5.15 -1.53 -16.44
CA ARG A 99 -6.17 -1.79 -17.47
C ARG A 99 -5.66 -2.70 -18.59
N THR A 100 -4.56 -2.30 -19.23
CA THR A 100 -3.97 -3.06 -20.34
C THR A 100 -3.52 -4.45 -19.88
N SER A 101 -2.87 -4.51 -18.70
CA SER A 101 -2.36 -5.77 -18.14
C SER A 101 -3.47 -6.74 -17.75
N SER A 102 -4.53 -6.24 -17.11
CA SER A 102 -5.69 -7.07 -16.72
C SER A 102 -6.46 -7.62 -17.93
N ILE A 103 -6.68 -6.81 -18.97
CA ILE A 103 -7.32 -7.26 -20.23
C ILE A 103 -6.47 -8.34 -20.91
N GLN A 104 -5.16 -8.11 -21.03
CA GLN A 104 -4.24 -9.05 -21.65
C GLN A 104 -4.24 -10.39 -20.90
N LYS A 105 -4.11 -10.33 -19.57
CA LYS A 105 -4.11 -11.53 -18.72
C LYS A 105 -5.41 -12.32 -18.83
N ALA A 106 -6.55 -11.64 -18.79
CA ALA A 106 -7.86 -12.29 -18.89
C ALA A 106 -8.06 -12.98 -20.24
N LYS A 107 -7.60 -12.37 -21.35
CA LYS A 107 -7.61 -13.00 -22.68
C LYS A 107 -6.72 -14.23 -22.75
N GLU A 108 -5.53 -14.19 -22.16
CA GLU A 108 -4.63 -15.33 -22.12
C GLU A 108 -5.24 -16.50 -21.34
N ILE A 109 -5.84 -16.23 -20.18
CA ILE A 109 -6.53 -17.24 -19.36
C ILE A 109 -7.69 -17.88 -20.13
N LEU A 110 -8.55 -17.08 -20.78
CA LEU A 110 -9.62 -17.61 -21.62
C LEU A 110 -9.10 -18.48 -22.77
N SER A 111 -8.04 -18.05 -23.44
CA SER A 111 -7.44 -18.82 -24.53
C SER A 111 -6.88 -20.16 -24.06
N ALA A 112 -6.35 -20.20 -22.83
CA ALA A 112 -5.82 -21.40 -22.21
C ALA A 112 -6.95 -22.36 -21.77
N LEU A 113 -8.05 -21.82 -21.24
CA LEU A 113 -9.26 -22.57 -20.89
C LEU A 113 -9.91 -23.21 -22.13
N ARG A 114 -9.97 -22.49 -23.26
CA ARG A 114 -10.57 -22.99 -24.51
C ARG A 114 -9.76 -24.10 -25.18
N ASN A 115 -8.44 -24.00 -25.17
CA ASN A 115 -7.57 -24.87 -25.96
C ASN A 115 -7.17 -26.19 -25.25
N SER A 116 -7.70 -26.47 -24.06
CA SER A 116 -7.37 -27.65 -23.21
C SER A 116 -5.86 -27.87 -22.99
N LYS A 117 -5.00 -26.91 -23.35
CA LYS A 117 -3.55 -26.94 -23.11
C LYS A 117 -3.26 -26.40 -21.72
N LYS A 118 -3.66 -27.18 -20.70
CA LYS A 118 -3.47 -26.90 -19.26
C LYS A 118 -2.05 -26.43 -18.91
N ILE A 119 -1.05 -26.88 -19.67
CA ILE A 119 0.38 -26.62 -19.44
C ILE A 119 0.76 -25.12 -19.60
N LYS A 120 0.14 -24.35 -20.52
CA LYS A 120 0.49 -22.92 -20.68
C LYS A 120 -0.15 -22.04 -19.61
N ALA A 121 -1.37 -22.36 -19.18
CA ALA A 121 -2.10 -21.62 -18.15
C ALA A 121 -1.40 -21.68 -16.78
N ASN A 122 -0.81 -22.83 -16.45
CA ASN A 122 -0.09 -23.06 -15.20
C ASN A 122 1.21 -22.24 -15.08
N ASN A 123 1.77 -21.74 -16.19
CA ASN A 123 2.94 -20.88 -16.17
C ASN A 123 2.59 -19.39 -16.00
N LEU A 124 1.31 -19.02 -16.18
CA LEU A 124 0.86 -17.63 -16.04
C LEU A 124 0.67 -17.20 -14.58
N PHE A 125 0.35 -18.13 -13.70
CA PHE A 125 0.37 -17.94 -12.25
C PHE A 125 1.34 -18.98 -11.72
N HIS A 126 2.51 -18.57 -11.22
CA HIS A 126 3.53 -19.47 -10.70
C HIS A 126 2.93 -20.45 -9.68
N GLY A 127 2.66 -21.70 -10.06
CA GLY A 127 2.06 -22.69 -9.16
C GLY A 127 1.62 -23.97 -9.86
N ASN A 128 1.92 -25.10 -9.23
CA ASN A 128 1.71 -26.46 -9.77
C ASN A 128 0.24 -26.96 -9.69
N ASP A 129 -0.74 -26.06 -9.72
CA ASP A 129 -2.14 -26.41 -9.47
C ASP A 129 -3.01 -26.47 -10.74
N ARG A 130 -4.01 -27.35 -10.74
CA ARG A 130 -4.63 -27.95 -11.93
C ARG A 130 -5.63 -27.06 -12.69
N SER A 131 -5.89 -25.83 -12.24
CA SER A 131 -6.79 -24.86 -12.89
C SER A 131 -6.16 -23.45 -13.04
N PRO A 132 -6.42 -22.75 -14.18
CA PRO A 132 -5.90 -21.40 -14.42
C PRO A 132 -6.50 -20.33 -13.50
N LEU A 133 -7.76 -20.54 -13.08
CA LEU A 133 -8.48 -19.71 -12.11
C LEU A 133 -8.53 -20.46 -10.78
N LYS A 134 -8.32 -19.74 -9.66
CA LYS A 134 -8.30 -20.32 -8.31
C LYS A 134 -9.68 -20.37 -7.68
N THR A 135 -10.55 -19.48 -8.10
CA THR A 135 -11.94 -19.36 -7.64
C THR A 135 -12.85 -20.33 -8.40
N PRO A 136 -13.81 -21.01 -7.74
CA PRO A 136 -14.75 -21.92 -8.39
C PRO A 136 -15.67 -21.21 -9.42
N VAL A 137 -15.34 -21.36 -10.70
CA VAL A 137 -16.05 -20.71 -11.83
C VAL A 137 -17.54 -21.02 -11.84
N ASP A 138 -17.93 -22.28 -11.64
CA ASP A 138 -19.34 -22.70 -11.72
C ASP A 138 -20.20 -22.03 -10.63
N LYS A 139 -19.66 -21.93 -9.41
CA LYS A 139 -20.35 -21.27 -8.29
C LYS A 139 -20.41 -19.76 -8.50
N PHE A 140 -19.32 -19.14 -8.96
CA PHE A 140 -19.31 -17.72 -9.31
C PHE A 140 -20.32 -17.40 -10.43
N HIS A 141 -20.38 -18.23 -11.47
CA HIS A 141 -21.31 -18.08 -12.58
C HIS A 141 -22.78 -18.14 -12.13
N GLN A 142 -23.12 -19.08 -11.24
CA GLN A 142 -24.46 -19.20 -10.69
C GLN A 142 -24.86 -18.00 -9.82
N LEU A 143 -23.96 -17.53 -8.96
CA LEU A 143 -24.19 -16.34 -8.12
C LEU A 143 -24.36 -15.09 -8.99
N LEU A 144 -23.52 -14.92 -10.00
CA LEU A 144 -23.59 -13.79 -10.91
C LEU A 144 -24.91 -13.76 -11.70
N GLN A 145 -25.37 -14.91 -12.22
CA GLN A 145 -26.64 -14.99 -12.96
C GLN A 145 -27.88 -14.78 -12.07
N LYS A 146 -27.95 -15.46 -10.93
CA LYS A 146 -29.17 -15.50 -10.11
C LYS A 146 -29.27 -14.32 -9.16
N ASP A 147 -28.17 -14.04 -8.46
CA ASP A 147 -28.19 -13.12 -7.34
C ASP A 147 -27.78 -11.71 -7.78
N VAL A 148 -26.88 -11.55 -8.73
CA VAL A 148 -26.40 -10.22 -9.13
C VAL A 148 -27.19 -9.69 -10.33
N LEU A 149 -27.05 -10.34 -11.49
CA LEU A 149 -27.59 -9.86 -12.77
C LEU A 149 -29.09 -10.13 -12.94
N GLY A 150 -29.60 -11.25 -12.44
CA GLY A 150 -30.99 -11.66 -12.62
C GLY A 150 -31.32 -12.19 -14.04
N TYR A 151 -30.32 -12.38 -14.90
CA TYR A 151 -30.49 -12.91 -16.25
C TYR A 151 -29.33 -13.86 -16.65
N LYS A 152 -29.52 -14.61 -17.74
CA LYS A 152 -28.53 -15.58 -18.23
C LYS A 152 -27.41 -14.90 -19.02
N ILE A 153 -26.18 -15.28 -18.73
CA ILE A 153 -24.96 -14.88 -19.45
C ILE A 153 -24.16 -16.11 -19.88
N ASP A 154 -23.31 -15.98 -20.89
CA ASP A 154 -22.35 -17.02 -21.29
C ASP A 154 -21.32 -17.24 -20.17
N VAL A 155 -20.95 -18.50 -19.92
CA VAL A 155 -19.89 -18.88 -18.97
C VAL A 155 -18.56 -18.22 -19.29
N GLN A 156 -18.28 -17.96 -20.57
CA GLN A 156 -17.07 -17.25 -21.01
C GLN A 156 -17.00 -15.81 -20.47
N VAL A 157 -18.15 -15.13 -20.32
CA VAL A 157 -18.22 -13.79 -19.72
C VAL A 157 -17.88 -13.86 -18.24
N SER A 158 -18.40 -14.86 -17.53
CA SER A 158 -18.07 -15.08 -16.10
C SER A 158 -16.60 -15.46 -15.90
N GLN A 159 -16.04 -16.29 -16.77
CA GLN A 159 -14.61 -16.64 -16.75
C GLN A 159 -13.73 -15.41 -16.99
N TYR A 160 -14.11 -14.55 -17.95
CA TYR A 160 -13.39 -13.31 -18.24
C TYR A 160 -13.39 -12.35 -17.04
N LEU A 161 -14.57 -12.10 -16.48
CA LEU A 161 -14.73 -11.21 -15.33
C LEU A 161 -13.94 -11.71 -14.12
N LEU A 162 -14.03 -13.01 -13.83
CA LEU A 162 -13.31 -13.62 -12.71
C LEU A 162 -11.78 -13.56 -12.92
N ALA A 163 -11.30 -13.72 -14.16
CA ALA A 163 -9.89 -13.59 -14.48
C ALA A 163 -9.35 -12.18 -14.23
N VAL A 164 -10.14 -11.15 -14.53
CA VAL A 164 -9.81 -9.75 -14.22
C VAL A 164 -9.76 -9.53 -12.72
N LEU A 165 -10.76 -10.02 -11.97
CA LEU A 165 -10.81 -9.88 -10.52
C LEU A 165 -9.62 -10.57 -9.82
N GLU A 166 -9.27 -11.80 -10.21
CA GLU A 166 -8.11 -12.51 -9.65
C GLU A 166 -6.79 -11.82 -9.99
N TYR A 167 -6.68 -11.22 -11.18
CA TYR A 167 -5.49 -10.44 -11.54
C TYR A 167 -5.32 -9.23 -10.61
N ILE A 168 -6.38 -8.46 -10.39
CA ILE A 168 -6.34 -7.30 -9.48
C ILE A 168 -6.07 -7.73 -8.04
N ALA A 169 -6.66 -8.85 -7.59
CA ALA A 169 -6.39 -9.41 -6.28
C ALA A 169 -4.92 -9.82 -6.11
N THR A 170 -4.32 -10.38 -7.17
CA THR A 170 -2.90 -10.73 -7.21
C THR A 170 -2.04 -9.48 -7.08
N ASP A 171 -2.38 -8.41 -7.79
CA ASP A 171 -1.66 -7.14 -7.76
C ASP A 171 -1.68 -6.49 -6.36
N ILE A 172 -2.86 -6.44 -5.71
CA ILE A 172 -3.02 -5.94 -4.33
C ILE A 172 -2.18 -6.77 -3.35
N LEU A 173 -2.29 -8.11 -3.39
CA LEU A 173 -1.54 -8.99 -2.48
C LEU A 173 -0.03 -8.97 -2.74
N GLN A 174 0.37 -8.79 -4.00
CA GLN A 174 1.78 -8.66 -4.37
C GLN A 174 2.37 -7.37 -3.81
N LEU A 175 1.67 -6.24 -3.99
CA LEU A 175 2.04 -4.95 -3.45
C LEU A 175 2.14 -4.98 -1.92
N ALA A 176 1.10 -5.49 -1.24
CA ALA A 176 1.08 -5.61 0.21
C ALA A 176 2.21 -6.53 0.74
N GLY A 177 2.46 -7.66 0.09
CA GLY A 177 3.56 -8.54 0.50
C GLY A 177 4.95 -7.93 0.27
N HIS A 178 5.14 -7.11 -0.78
CA HIS A 178 6.38 -6.33 -0.94
C HIS A 178 6.54 -5.30 0.18
N TYR A 179 5.46 -4.61 0.54
CA TYR A 179 5.45 -3.67 1.66
C TYR A 179 5.82 -4.35 2.99
N VAL A 180 5.12 -5.44 3.35
CA VAL A 180 5.34 -6.21 4.59
C VAL A 180 6.76 -6.78 4.65
N ARG A 181 7.28 -7.30 3.54
CA ARG A 181 8.65 -7.83 3.47
C ARG A 181 9.70 -6.74 3.71
N ASN A 182 9.46 -5.52 3.23
CA ASN A 182 10.37 -4.39 3.48
C ASN A 182 10.32 -3.92 4.94
N MET A 183 9.22 -4.17 5.64
CA MET A 183 9.05 -3.93 7.07
C MET A 183 9.52 -5.10 7.96
N ILE A 184 10.11 -6.17 7.39
CA ILE A 184 10.57 -7.40 8.10
C ILE A 184 9.44 -8.10 8.89
N HIS A 185 8.18 -7.87 8.51
CA HIS A 185 7.05 -8.60 9.06
C HIS A 185 6.85 -9.92 8.32
N THR A 186 6.28 -10.92 8.99
CA THR A 186 5.97 -12.24 8.40
C THR A 186 4.50 -12.40 8.05
N GLU A 187 3.66 -11.47 8.47
CA GLU A 187 2.21 -11.54 8.34
C GLU A 187 1.65 -10.33 7.57
N ILE A 188 0.68 -10.56 6.69
CA ILE A 188 -0.02 -9.51 5.95
C ILE A 188 -1.38 -9.26 6.61
N THR A 189 -1.54 -8.09 7.23
CA THR A 189 -2.78 -7.65 7.89
C THR A 189 -3.63 -6.75 6.99
N SER A 190 -4.86 -6.45 7.40
CA SER A 190 -5.70 -5.47 6.69
C SER A 190 -5.12 -4.05 6.69
N GLN A 191 -4.37 -3.67 7.73
CA GLN A 191 -3.70 -2.37 7.83
C GLN A 191 -2.57 -2.26 6.81
N ASP A 192 -1.73 -3.29 6.67
CA ASP A 192 -0.64 -3.32 5.69
C ASP A 192 -1.16 -3.14 4.27
N ILE A 193 -2.28 -3.80 3.95
CA ILE A 193 -2.92 -3.69 2.64
C ILE A 193 -3.43 -2.26 2.40
N ARG A 194 -4.02 -1.61 3.41
CA ARG A 194 -4.46 -0.21 3.29
C ARG A 194 -3.30 0.73 3.03
N VAL A 195 -2.23 0.62 3.82
CA VAL A 195 -1.04 1.47 3.67
C VAL A 195 -0.38 1.27 2.31
N ALA A 196 -0.21 0.01 1.90
CA ALA A 196 0.37 -0.33 0.62
C ALA A 196 -0.48 0.24 -0.54
N MET A 197 -1.81 0.12 -0.46
CA MET A 197 -2.72 0.70 -1.45
C MET A 197 -2.67 2.23 -1.47
N CYS A 198 -2.57 2.91 -0.32
CA CYS A 198 -2.46 4.37 -0.26
C CYS A 198 -1.22 4.91 -1.02
N ALA A 199 -0.14 4.12 -1.05
CA ALA A 199 1.05 4.45 -1.81
C ALA A 199 0.91 4.16 -3.33
N ASP A 200 -0.07 3.35 -3.75
CA ASP A 200 -0.29 2.99 -5.15
C ASP A 200 -1.34 3.88 -5.81
N LYS A 201 -0.88 4.73 -6.74
CA LYS A 201 -1.71 5.69 -7.45
C LYS A 201 -2.89 5.05 -8.20
N PHE A 202 -2.70 3.86 -8.78
CA PHE A 202 -3.68 3.24 -9.67
C PHE A 202 -4.78 2.54 -8.88
N LEU A 203 -4.41 1.83 -7.82
CA LEU A 203 -5.35 1.22 -6.88
C LEU A 203 -6.10 2.29 -6.08
N MET A 204 -5.44 3.39 -5.71
CA MET A 204 -6.12 4.54 -5.11
C MET A 204 -7.21 5.11 -6.03
N GLU A 205 -6.88 5.29 -7.31
CA GLU A 205 -7.87 5.70 -8.32
C GLU A 205 -9.06 4.73 -8.40
N ILE A 206 -8.84 3.42 -8.37
CA ILE A 206 -9.95 2.47 -8.59
C ILE A 206 -10.88 2.42 -7.38
N PHE A 207 -10.31 2.46 -6.16
CA PHE A 207 -11.05 2.12 -4.95
C PHE A 207 -11.51 3.33 -4.14
N TYR A 208 -10.94 4.53 -4.31
CA TYR A 208 -11.23 5.68 -3.44
C TYR A 208 -11.65 6.97 -4.19
N LYS A 209 -11.85 6.92 -5.51
CA LYS A 209 -12.27 8.08 -6.35
C LYS A 209 -13.51 8.84 -5.87
N ASP A 210 -14.47 8.14 -5.25
CA ASP A 210 -15.79 8.70 -4.93
C ASP A 210 -16.00 8.90 -3.42
N GLU A 211 -14.98 8.65 -2.59
CA GLU A 211 -15.06 8.87 -1.14
C GLU A 211 -14.75 10.34 -0.78
N GLU A 212 -14.16 11.13 -1.69
CA GLU A 212 -13.74 12.52 -1.44
C GLU A 212 -14.87 13.54 -1.15
N GLU A 213 -16.15 13.23 -1.41
CA GLU A 213 -17.26 14.20 -1.28
C GLU A 213 -18.09 14.12 0.01
N ASN A 214 -17.88 13.15 0.91
CA ASN A 214 -18.63 13.13 2.19
C ASN A 214 -17.83 12.77 3.44
N ASP A 215 -16.64 12.21 3.29
CA ASP A 215 -15.63 12.13 4.34
C ASP A 215 -14.30 12.28 3.60
N GLY A 216 -13.52 13.31 3.90
CA GLY A 216 -12.27 13.61 3.18
C GLY A 216 -11.40 12.36 2.97
N PRO A 217 -10.51 12.36 1.96
CA PRO A 217 -9.74 11.18 1.56
C PRO A 217 -9.16 10.49 2.80
N PRO A 218 -9.27 9.15 2.93
CA PRO A 218 -8.58 8.46 4.01
C PRO A 218 -7.10 8.71 3.75
N LEU A 219 -6.53 9.58 4.59
CA LEU A 219 -5.11 9.91 4.63
C LEU A 219 -4.70 10.93 3.57
N SER A 220 -4.75 12.20 3.95
CA SER A 220 -3.68 13.10 3.51
C SER A 220 -2.36 12.44 3.91
N ALA A 221 -1.41 12.35 2.98
CA ALA A 221 -0.08 11.78 3.16
C ALA A 221 0.82 12.57 4.13
N ASN A 222 0.22 13.22 5.13
CA ASN A 222 0.82 13.99 6.21
C ASN A 222 0.34 13.55 7.61
N CYS A 223 -0.44 12.46 7.75
CA CYS A 223 -0.88 11.95 9.05
C CYS A 223 -0.22 10.61 9.39
N TYR A 224 1.10 10.64 9.62
CA TYR A 224 1.76 9.75 10.59
C TYR A 224 2.17 10.52 11.86
N PHE A 225 1.72 11.77 12.03
CA PHE A 225 1.67 12.36 13.37
C PHE A 225 0.50 11.75 14.12
N HIS A 226 0.82 10.74 14.92
CA HIS A 226 0.22 10.39 16.19
C HIS A 226 -0.88 11.36 16.67
N GLN A 227 -2.13 11.06 16.32
CA GLN A 227 -3.31 11.65 16.96
C GLN A 227 -4.30 10.55 17.36
N SER A 228 -3.82 9.70 18.28
CA SER A 228 -4.68 8.92 19.15
C SER A 228 -3.96 8.63 20.46
N PHE A 229 -3.63 9.70 21.22
CA PHE A 229 -3.29 9.56 22.65
C PHE A 229 -3.60 10.80 23.51
N PHE A 230 -3.92 11.95 22.91
CA PHE A 230 -4.46 13.11 23.61
C PHE A 230 -5.60 13.71 22.80
N ASP A 231 -6.80 13.16 22.94
CA ASP A 231 -8.08 13.84 22.79
C ASP A 231 -9.17 12.91 23.31
N SER A 232 -9.04 12.51 24.58
CA SER A 232 -10.21 12.09 25.35
C SER A 232 -10.69 13.33 26.10
N ASP A 233 -11.64 14.04 25.49
CA ASP A 233 -12.43 15.04 26.17
C ASP A 233 -12.90 14.48 27.53
N PHE A 234 -12.60 15.21 28.58
CA PHE A 234 -13.21 15.04 29.90
C PHE A 234 -14.73 15.17 29.74
N ASN A 235 -15.45 14.05 29.74
CA ASN A 235 -16.85 14.07 30.15
C ASN A 235 -17.27 12.74 30.77
N ASP A 236 -17.85 12.86 31.96
CA ASP A 236 -18.40 11.80 32.80
C ASP A 236 -19.49 10.99 32.08
N GLY A 237 -19.43 9.65 32.20
CA GLY A 237 -20.63 8.81 32.13
C GLY A 237 -20.51 7.54 31.28
N GLU A 238 -20.59 6.40 31.98
CA GLU A 238 -20.95 5.05 31.49
C GLU A 238 -19.95 4.27 30.61
N TYR A 239 -19.25 3.35 31.30
CA TYR A 239 -18.40 2.30 30.77
C TYR A 239 -19.15 1.33 29.84
N GLY A 240 -18.95 1.50 28.53
CA GLY A 240 -19.08 0.45 27.52
C GLY A 240 -17.69 0.01 27.06
N ASN A 241 -17.29 -1.19 27.45
CA ASN A 241 -16.00 -1.83 27.21
C ASN A 241 -15.59 -1.84 25.72
N VAL A 242 -14.75 -0.89 25.29
CA VAL A 242 -14.03 -0.90 24.00
C VAL A 242 -12.54 -0.88 24.30
N GLY A 243 -11.96 -2.09 24.35
CA GLY A 243 -10.55 -2.46 24.22
C GLY A 243 -9.47 -1.41 24.49
N ASN A 244 -9.15 -1.15 25.76
CA ASN A 244 -7.77 -0.85 26.14
C ASN A 244 -6.95 -2.13 25.97
N GLN A 245 -6.32 -2.33 24.81
CA GLN A 245 -5.23 -3.30 24.72
C GLN A 245 -4.02 -2.67 25.42
N SER A 246 -3.71 -3.14 26.63
CA SER A 246 -2.45 -2.83 27.28
C SER A 246 -1.32 -3.49 26.47
N ILE A 247 -0.47 -2.71 25.82
CA ILE A 247 0.75 -3.22 25.20
C ILE A 247 1.66 -3.78 26.30
N THR A 248 2.19 -4.98 26.10
CA THR A 248 3.16 -5.56 27.02
C THR A 248 4.52 -4.86 26.85
N TYR A 249 5.36 -4.91 27.88
CA TYR A 249 6.71 -4.34 27.80
C TYR A 249 7.51 -4.93 26.63
N SER A 250 7.43 -6.25 26.42
CA SER A 250 8.11 -6.93 25.31
C SER A 250 7.62 -6.46 23.94
N GLU A 251 6.32 -6.22 23.77
CA GLU A 251 5.76 -5.69 22.53
C GLU A 251 6.23 -4.25 22.28
N ALA A 252 6.26 -3.40 23.31
CA ALA A 252 6.74 -2.03 23.21
C ALA A 252 8.24 -1.96 22.85
N VAL A 253 9.07 -2.84 23.42
CA VAL A 253 10.50 -2.94 23.05
C VAL A 253 10.67 -3.34 21.59
N HIS A 254 9.88 -4.31 21.12
CA HIS A 254 9.95 -4.76 19.74
C HIS A 254 9.46 -3.68 18.75
N GLU A 255 8.38 -2.97 19.08
CA GLU A 255 7.89 -1.82 18.30
C GLU A 255 8.95 -0.72 18.21
N PHE A 256 9.57 -0.36 19.35
CA PHE A 256 10.63 0.64 19.39
C PHE A 256 11.85 0.28 18.52
N LEU A 257 12.31 -0.98 18.56
CA LEU A 257 13.38 -1.46 17.68
C LEU A 257 13.01 -1.35 16.20
N GLN A 258 11.74 -1.60 15.87
CA GLN A 258 11.27 -1.46 14.49
C GLN A 258 11.24 0.00 14.04
N GLU A 259 10.80 0.91 14.91
CA GLU A 259 10.82 2.36 14.64
C GLU A 259 12.26 2.84 14.41
N GLU A 260 13.20 2.43 15.26
CA GLU A 260 14.61 2.82 15.12
C GLU A 260 15.23 2.27 13.81
N ARG A 261 14.93 1.01 13.45
CA ARG A 261 15.32 0.45 12.15
C ARG A 261 14.72 1.21 10.97
N HIS A 262 13.47 1.66 11.10
CA HIS A 262 12.80 2.45 10.07
C HIS A 262 13.48 3.81 9.92
N PHE A 263 13.74 4.50 11.03
CA PHE A 263 14.43 5.77 11.07
C PHE A 263 15.79 5.71 10.37
N ILE A 264 16.62 4.69 10.65
CA ILE A 264 17.91 4.47 9.98
C ILE A 264 17.76 4.27 8.46
N ARG A 265 16.67 3.65 8.00
CA ARG A 265 16.39 3.52 6.55
C ARG A 265 16.06 4.86 5.93
N GLU A 266 15.28 5.70 6.60
CA GLU A 266 14.98 7.05 6.13
C GLU A 266 16.22 7.94 6.11
N LEU A 267 17.07 7.86 7.13
CA LEU A 267 18.38 8.52 7.13
C LEU A 267 19.25 8.06 5.95
N ASN A 268 19.30 6.76 5.68
CA ASN A 268 20.00 6.21 4.51
C ASN A 268 19.43 6.73 3.18
N LEU A 269 18.11 6.91 3.08
CA LEU A 269 17.48 7.51 1.92
C LEU A 269 17.97 8.95 1.73
N ILE A 270 17.95 9.76 2.79
CA ILE A 270 18.46 11.13 2.77
C ILE A 270 19.93 11.16 2.35
N ILE A 271 20.77 10.34 2.98
CA ILE A 271 22.21 10.34 2.73
C ILE A 271 22.53 9.82 1.33
N LYS A 272 22.16 8.57 1.02
CA LYS A 272 22.61 7.89 -0.20
C LYS A 272 21.92 8.40 -1.47
N VAL A 273 20.64 8.77 -1.37
CA VAL A 273 19.86 9.21 -2.53
C VAL A 273 19.96 10.70 -2.74
N PHE A 274 19.97 11.52 -1.68
CA PHE A 274 19.98 12.98 -1.82
C PHE A 274 21.35 13.63 -1.56
N ARG A 275 22.02 13.30 -0.46
CA ARG A 275 23.28 13.95 -0.07
C ARG A 275 24.44 13.51 -0.97
N ASP A 276 24.67 12.21 -1.09
CA ASP A 276 25.84 11.65 -1.79
C ASP A 276 25.98 12.14 -3.23
N PRO A 277 24.93 12.18 -4.08
CA PRO A 277 25.09 12.72 -5.44
C PRO A 277 25.47 14.20 -5.45
N LEU A 278 25.00 14.98 -4.48
CA LEU A 278 25.27 16.42 -4.39
C LEU A 278 26.71 16.73 -3.97
N THR A 279 27.42 15.80 -3.32
CA THR A 279 28.85 15.95 -2.97
C THR A 279 29.76 16.18 -4.18
N THR A 280 29.32 15.74 -5.36
CA THR A 280 30.09 15.90 -6.61
C THR A 280 29.97 17.30 -7.23
N VAL A 281 29.00 18.10 -6.78
CA VAL A 281 28.67 19.42 -7.35
C VAL A 281 28.80 20.54 -6.33
N LEU A 282 28.32 20.30 -5.11
CA LEU A 282 28.23 21.30 -4.06
C LEU A 282 29.48 21.30 -3.18
N SER A 283 29.78 22.45 -2.60
CA SER A 283 30.83 22.58 -1.61
C SER A 283 30.41 21.95 -0.28
N GLU A 284 31.38 21.55 0.55
CA GLU A 284 31.12 21.05 1.91
C GLU A 284 30.30 22.06 2.75
N ASP A 285 30.58 23.36 2.62
CA ASP A 285 29.80 24.42 3.27
C ASP A 285 28.33 24.44 2.85
N ASP A 286 28.04 24.20 1.56
CA ASP A 286 26.67 24.15 1.06
C ASP A 286 25.94 22.89 1.54
N LEU A 287 26.64 21.75 1.56
CA LEU A 287 26.11 20.50 2.09
C LEU A 287 25.80 20.61 3.58
N GLN A 288 26.69 21.21 4.37
CA GLN A 288 26.45 21.46 5.79
C GLN A 288 25.27 22.39 6.03
N LYS A 289 25.05 23.40 5.17
CA LYS A 289 23.87 24.26 5.28
C LYS A 289 22.56 23.54 4.95
N ILE A 290 22.58 22.53 4.08
CA ILE A 290 21.39 21.76 3.69
C ILE A 290 21.12 20.61 4.66
N PHE A 291 22.13 19.79 4.92
CA PHE A 291 22.02 18.52 5.64
C PHE A 291 22.50 18.59 7.10
N VAL A 292 23.05 19.74 7.53
CA VAL A 292 23.55 19.97 8.89
C VAL A 292 24.53 18.87 9.30
N ASN A 293 24.20 18.07 10.31
CA ASN A 293 24.98 16.96 10.82
C ASN A 293 24.22 15.62 10.71
N ILE A 294 23.54 15.40 9.58
CA ILE A 294 22.75 14.17 9.35
C ILE A 294 23.58 12.88 9.44
N ASP A 295 24.87 12.93 9.08
CA ASP A 295 25.76 11.77 9.16
C ASP A 295 26.02 11.39 10.63
N ASP A 296 26.18 12.37 11.52
CA ASP A 296 26.36 12.16 12.96
C ASP A 296 25.09 11.52 13.57
N ILE A 297 23.89 11.96 13.14
CA ILE A 297 22.62 11.35 13.55
C ILE A 297 22.53 9.90 13.10
N TYR A 298 22.94 9.61 11.86
CA TYR A 298 22.94 8.26 11.32
C TYR A 298 23.91 7.33 12.07
N GLU A 299 25.12 7.82 12.38
CA GLU A 299 26.10 7.09 13.17
C GLU A 299 25.56 6.79 14.57
N PHE A 300 25.01 7.79 15.25
CA PHE A 300 24.35 7.62 16.54
C PHE A 300 23.25 6.56 16.48
N SER A 301 22.30 6.69 15.54
CA SER A 301 21.12 5.82 15.47
C SER A 301 21.54 4.38 15.20
N THR A 302 22.55 4.18 14.35
CA THR A 302 23.10 2.84 14.06
C THR A 302 23.79 2.24 15.28
N LYS A 303 24.56 3.04 16.04
CA LYS A 303 25.19 2.59 17.29
C LYS A 303 24.13 2.23 18.32
N PHE A 304 23.15 3.10 18.53
CA PHE A 304 22.09 2.94 19.52
C PHE A 304 21.24 1.71 19.23
N LEU A 305 20.81 1.52 17.98
CA LEU A 305 20.11 0.31 17.57
C LEU A 305 20.93 -0.96 17.84
N GLY A 306 22.25 -0.93 17.56
CA GLY A 306 23.15 -2.04 17.86
C GLY A 306 23.14 -2.42 19.34
N LEU A 307 23.25 -1.44 20.25
CA LEU A 307 23.19 -1.66 21.70
C LEU A 307 21.87 -2.30 22.15
N LEU A 308 20.75 -1.87 21.56
CA LEU A 308 19.43 -2.41 21.87
C LEU A 308 19.28 -3.85 21.38
N GLU A 309 19.73 -4.14 20.16
CA GLU A 309 19.71 -5.49 19.58
C GLU A 309 20.57 -6.47 20.38
N ASP A 310 21.79 -6.07 20.74
CA ASP A 310 22.70 -6.89 21.56
C ASP A 310 22.06 -7.22 22.93
N THR A 311 21.39 -6.23 23.55
CA THR A 311 20.72 -6.43 24.85
C THR A 311 19.55 -7.40 24.75
N VAL A 312 18.78 -7.32 23.65
CA VAL A 312 17.65 -8.22 23.41
C VAL A 312 18.14 -9.63 23.05
N GLU A 313 19.21 -9.77 22.27
CA GLU A 313 19.78 -11.07 21.88
C GLU A 313 20.38 -11.82 23.08
N VAL A 314 20.95 -11.11 24.05
CA VAL A 314 21.54 -11.70 25.26
C VAL A 314 20.48 -12.05 26.33
N THR A 315 19.25 -11.56 26.19
CA THR A 315 18.16 -11.86 27.13
C THR A 315 17.56 -13.24 26.84
N ASP A 316 17.37 -14.06 27.87
CA ASP A 316 16.73 -15.38 27.75
C ASP A 316 15.28 -15.27 27.23
N GLU A 317 14.79 -16.27 26.48
CA GLU A 317 13.47 -16.24 25.80
C GLU A 317 12.27 -16.01 26.74
N ASP A 318 12.40 -16.30 28.04
CA ASP A 318 11.35 -16.15 29.06
C ASP A 318 11.45 -14.82 29.85
N ASP A 319 12.51 -14.04 29.66
CA ASP A 319 12.80 -12.82 30.42
C ASP A 319 12.54 -11.53 29.62
N CYS A 320 12.32 -10.42 30.34
CA CYS A 320 12.11 -9.10 29.72
C CYS A 320 13.46 -8.40 29.47
N PRO A 321 13.74 -7.93 28.25
CA PRO A 321 15.04 -7.34 27.92
C PRO A 321 15.22 -5.99 28.62
N ALA A 322 16.30 -5.84 29.37
CA ALA A 322 16.55 -4.65 30.20
C ALA A 322 17.14 -3.48 29.39
N ILE A 323 16.46 -3.05 28.32
CA ILE A 323 16.96 -2.00 27.40
C ILE A 323 17.20 -0.64 28.06
N GLY A 324 16.69 -0.41 29.28
CA GLY A 324 16.93 0.79 30.06
C GLY A 324 18.40 1.10 30.30
N SER A 325 19.27 0.08 30.37
CA SER A 325 20.72 0.29 30.51
C SER A 325 21.32 0.99 29.29
N CYS A 326 20.83 0.72 28.08
CA CYS A 326 21.30 1.37 26.85
C CYS A 326 21.04 2.88 26.89
N PHE A 327 19.87 3.30 27.38
CA PHE A 327 19.55 4.72 27.52
C PHE A 327 20.42 5.42 28.54
N ILE A 328 20.76 4.74 29.64
CA ILE A 328 21.65 5.30 30.66
C ILE A 328 23.05 5.51 30.07
N GLU A 329 23.60 4.53 29.36
CA GLU A 329 24.91 4.63 28.70
C GLU A 329 24.95 5.80 27.72
N ILE A 330 23.97 5.89 26.81
CA ILE A 330 23.85 7.00 25.85
C ILE A 330 23.72 8.36 26.55
N ALA A 331 22.97 8.44 27.65
CA ALA A 331 22.78 9.68 28.39
C ALA A 331 24.02 10.09 29.17
N GLU A 332 24.79 9.14 29.72
CA GLU A 332 26.04 9.41 30.44
C GLU A 332 27.12 9.97 29.52
N ASP A 333 27.18 9.51 28.27
CA ASP A 333 28.14 9.96 27.26
C ASP A 333 27.67 11.19 26.46
N GLU A 334 26.51 11.78 26.80
CA GLU A 334 25.91 12.95 26.13
C GLU A 334 25.76 12.79 24.60
N GLU A 335 25.61 11.56 24.11
CA GLU A 335 25.65 11.28 22.66
C GLU A 335 24.45 11.82 21.88
N MET A 336 23.33 12.10 22.57
CA MET A 336 22.12 12.66 21.93
C MET A 336 22.25 14.13 21.51
N ASP A 337 23.32 14.83 21.90
CA ASP A 337 23.56 16.23 21.54
C ASP A 337 23.61 16.48 20.01
N VAL A 338 23.90 15.43 19.24
CA VAL A 338 23.83 15.46 17.77
C VAL A 338 22.44 15.87 17.26
N PHE A 339 21.36 15.44 17.93
CA PHE A 339 19.99 15.85 17.58
C PHE A 339 19.72 17.29 17.97
N HIS A 340 20.23 17.74 19.12
CA HIS A 340 20.07 19.13 19.55
C HIS A 340 20.67 20.10 18.53
N LYS A 341 21.90 19.81 18.07
CA LYS A 341 22.58 20.58 17.02
C LYS A 341 21.81 20.58 15.70
N TYR A 342 21.20 19.46 15.35
CA TYR A 342 20.40 19.34 14.13
C TYR A 342 19.11 20.16 14.20
N ALA A 343 18.32 19.95 15.26
CA ALA A 343 17.05 20.61 15.50
C ALA A 343 17.17 22.14 15.48
N GLN A 344 18.20 22.70 16.13
CA GLN A 344 18.44 24.15 16.12
C GLN A 344 18.58 24.74 14.71
N ASN A 345 19.23 24.02 13.79
CA ASN A 345 19.47 24.51 12.43
C ASN A 345 18.29 24.27 11.50
N VAL A 346 17.60 23.14 11.66
CA VAL A 346 16.42 22.79 10.87
C VAL A 346 15.21 23.68 11.23
N MET A 347 15.00 23.97 12.51
CA MET A 347 13.89 24.81 12.98
C MET A 347 13.98 26.27 12.52
N ASN A 348 15.18 26.73 12.14
CA ASN A 348 15.39 28.05 11.57
C ASN A 348 15.06 28.11 10.06
N PHE A 349 14.68 26.99 9.43
CA PHE A 349 14.37 26.85 7.99
C PHE A 349 15.42 27.39 7.02
N SER A 350 16.61 27.79 7.50
CA SER A 350 17.65 28.41 6.67
C SER A 350 18.17 27.43 5.61
N PHE A 351 18.14 26.13 5.89
CA PHE A 351 18.50 25.08 4.95
C PHE A 351 17.59 25.08 3.71
N ARG A 352 16.30 25.37 3.89
CA ARG A 352 15.30 25.39 2.82
C ARG A 352 15.52 26.57 1.88
N ASP A 353 15.77 27.75 2.44
CA ASP A 353 16.06 28.94 1.66
C ASP A 353 17.38 28.80 0.89
N HIS A 354 18.40 28.22 1.53
CA HIS A 354 19.68 27.92 0.88
C HIS A 354 19.53 26.89 -0.25
N LEU A 355 18.75 25.83 -0.04
CA LEU A 355 18.43 24.84 -1.06
C LEU A 355 17.70 25.46 -2.26
N TYR A 356 16.70 26.32 -2.02
CA TYR A 356 16.02 27.01 -3.12
C TYR A 356 16.93 27.98 -3.85
N TYR A 357 17.83 28.66 -3.15
CA TYR A 357 18.84 29.51 -3.77
C TYR A 357 19.74 28.69 -4.71
N ILE A 358 20.26 27.55 -4.26
CA ILE A 358 21.08 26.65 -5.10
C ILE A 358 20.30 26.16 -6.32
N LEU A 359 19.06 25.68 -6.13
CA LEU A 359 18.23 25.18 -7.23
C LEU A 359 17.77 26.28 -8.19
N SER A 360 17.78 27.55 -7.79
CA SER A 360 17.48 28.68 -8.68
C SER A 360 18.60 29.00 -9.66
N GLN A 361 19.83 28.55 -9.38
CA GLN A 361 20.97 28.75 -10.26
C GLN A 361 20.91 27.75 -11.41
N GLN A 362 20.60 28.24 -12.62
CA GLN A 362 20.37 27.38 -13.79
C GLN A 362 21.55 26.44 -14.10
N SER A 363 22.79 26.88 -13.91
CA SER A 363 23.99 26.05 -14.13
C SER A 363 24.06 24.87 -13.16
N LEU A 364 23.87 25.12 -11.86
CA LEU A 364 23.88 24.08 -10.83
C LEU A 364 22.68 23.15 -10.97
N SER A 365 21.48 23.70 -11.23
CA SER A 365 20.28 22.88 -11.41
C SER A 365 20.42 21.92 -12.60
N ASN A 366 21.04 22.34 -13.70
CA ASN A 366 21.28 21.46 -14.83
C ASN A 366 22.30 20.36 -14.49
N GLN A 367 23.41 20.72 -13.83
CA GLN A 367 24.43 19.75 -13.40
C GLN A 367 23.87 18.72 -12.41
N ILE A 368 23.07 19.17 -11.43
CA ILE A 368 22.36 18.30 -10.51
C ILE A 368 21.40 17.39 -11.30
N GLY A 369 20.61 17.94 -12.22
CA GLY A 369 19.72 17.15 -13.07
C GLY A 369 20.45 16.05 -13.84
N GLU A 370 21.60 16.37 -14.45
CA GLU A 370 22.43 15.41 -15.20
C GLU A 370 22.97 14.28 -14.31
N ILE A 371 23.46 14.59 -13.11
CA ILE A 371 23.99 13.56 -12.19
C ILE A 371 22.91 12.59 -11.73
N TYR A 372 21.72 13.09 -11.41
CA TYR A 372 20.62 12.23 -11.00
C TYR A 372 20.08 11.40 -12.17
N LEU A 373 20.09 11.96 -13.39
CA LEU A 373 19.74 11.22 -14.59
C LEU A 373 20.78 10.13 -14.91
N ASP A 374 22.07 10.41 -14.75
CA ASP A 374 23.14 9.42 -14.97
C ASP A 374 23.10 8.30 -13.91
N LYS A 375 22.96 8.66 -12.63
CA LYS A 375 23.01 7.70 -11.52
C LYS A 375 21.72 6.88 -11.37
N TYR A 376 20.56 7.47 -11.62
CA TYR A 376 19.25 6.86 -11.33
C TYR A 376 18.30 6.79 -12.52
N ASN A 377 18.62 7.40 -13.66
CA ASN A 377 17.77 7.46 -14.86
C ASN A 377 16.39 8.09 -14.60
N VAL A 378 16.32 9.06 -13.68
CA VAL A 378 15.08 9.75 -13.26
C VAL A 378 15.32 11.24 -13.05
N GLU A 379 14.34 12.07 -13.45
CA GLU A 379 14.32 13.51 -13.16
C GLU A 379 13.99 13.77 -11.67
N MET A 380 15.02 13.98 -10.85
CA MET A 380 14.89 14.15 -9.38
C MET A 380 14.78 15.61 -8.89
N LEU A 381 14.85 16.60 -9.78
CA LEU A 381 14.84 18.02 -9.38
C LEU A 381 13.58 18.43 -8.61
N SER A 382 12.41 17.88 -8.98
CA SER A 382 11.16 18.12 -8.25
C SER A 382 11.19 17.49 -6.85
N ALA A 383 11.77 16.30 -6.71
CA ALA A 383 11.92 15.63 -5.42
C ALA A 383 12.87 16.42 -4.50
N LEU A 384 14.00 16.90 -5.02
CA LEU A 384 14.90 17.80 -4.28
C LEU A 384 14.19 19.06 -3.81
N ARG A 385 13.30 19.63 -4.63
CA ARG A 385 12.63 20.89 -4.31
C ARG A 385 11.48 20.76 -3.30
N TYR A 386 10.74 19.65 -3.35
CA TYR A 386 9.47 19.52 -2.62
C TYR A 386 9.43 18.37 -1.60
N ILE A 387 10.29 17.35 -1.76
CA ILE A 387 10.33 16.15 -0.90
C ILE A 387 11.48 16.25 0.10
N LEU A 388 12.70 16.55 -0.35
CA LEU A 388 13.87 16.63 0.53
C LEU A 388 13.66 17.56 1.75
N PRO A 389 13.05 18.76 1.63
CA PRO A 389 12.81 19.61 2.79
C PRO A 389 11.92 18.99 3.86
N ARG A 390 11.03 18.06 3.48
CA ARG A 390 10.17 17.34 4.43
C ARG A 390 10.93 16.19 5.08
N LEU A 391 11.77 15.47 4.31
CA LEU A 391 12.59 14.39 4.84
C LEU A 391 13.61 14.89 5.88
N LEU A 392 14.17 16.10 5.67
CA LEU A 392 15.09 16.72 6.64
C LEU A 392 14.41 17.16 7.96
N LEU A 393 13.08 17.06 8.07
CA LEU A 393 12.38 17.30 9.34
C LEU A 393 12.22 16.01 10.16
N LEU A 394 12.51 14.83 9.59
CA LEU A 394 12.33 13.55 10.29
C LEU A 394 13.17 13.44 11.58
N PRO A 395 14.44 13.88 11.62
CA PRO A 395 15.26 13.76 12.83
C PRO A 395 14.96 14.80 13.93
N ASN A 396 13.97 15.69 13.74
CA ASN A 396 13.69 16.80 14.65
C ASN A 396 12.62 16.49 15.70
#